data_AF-A0A4Q3V2R3-F1
#
_entry.id   AF-A0A4Q3V2R3-F1
#
_cell.length_a   1.000
_cell.length_b   1.000
_cell.length_c   1.000
_cell.angle_alpha   90.00
_cell.angle_beta   90.00
_cell.angle_gamma   90.00
#
_symmetry.space_group_name_H-M   'P 1'
#
loop_
_entity.id
_entity.type
_entity.pdbx_description
1 polymer ?
#
loop_
_entity_poly.entity_id
_entity_poly.type
_entity_poly.pdbx_seq_one_letter_code
_entity_poly.pdbx_strand_id
1 'polypeptide(L)'
;MLFLTSLLAFAVGPVIILIPYAINMVVPLPRATLDWGWIAWTLGFSLYVMHHINQQHWGFVSLYKRKNGETDARERRVDQVYFLTALWAPYLAMITAPWSDPGHAGTGISLASEFVFDACHVIFVAATVAYVYHQIQLWRRGGTLNGPKLLYMATIAPLYYLTFAIDARFAAFWVFITATGHCAQYHGVVWAYGEKRYAQAPETEKRGLPHLIFSNAWLYIVLGVVFALVTLQGPGAFRVQHEIGAWLQSSVFANVFGFLDPDKGNWLGIQLVAAMISGVRLHHFYVDSKIWKVSKNKSLAKNLNVAS
;
A
#
# COMPACT_ATOMS: atom_id res chain seq x y z
N MET A 1 0.89 -24.88 -2.25
CA MET A 1 2.23 -24.25 -2.29
C MET A 1 2.17 -22.71 -2.37
N LEU A 2 1.42 -22.11 -3.29
CA LEU A 2 1.35 -20.65 -3.47
C LEU A 2 0.97 -19.84 -2.20
N PHE A 3 0.04 -20.37 -1.39
CA PHE A 3 -0.38 -19.75 -0.12
C PHE A 3 0.73 -19.81 0.95
N LEU A 4 1.38 -20.95 1.12
CA LEU A 4 2.49 -21.12 2.06
C LEU A 4 3.69 -20.26 1.67
N THR A 5 4.03 -20.18 0.38
CA THR A 5 5.11 -19.28 -0.09
C THR A 5 4.78 -17.81 0.10
N SER A 6 3.50 -17.43 0.07
CA SER A 6 3.10 -16.04 0.33
C SER A 6 3.16 -15.64 1.81
N LEU A 7 3.35 -16.60 2.72
CA LEU A 7 3.66 -16.31 4.13
C LEU A 7 5.10 -15.81 4.31
N LEU A 8 5.99 -16.00 3.34
CA LEU A 8 7.32 -15.38 3.35
C LEU A 8 7.24 -13.84 3.38
N ALA A 9 6.12 -13.25 2.96
CA ALA A 9 5.88 -11.81 3.05
C ALA A 9 6.05 -11.25 4.49
N PHE A 10 5.77 -12.08 5.50
CA PHE A 10 5.92 -11.71 6.91
C PHE A 10 7.39 -11.63 7.36
N ALA A 11 8.28 -12.37 6.69
CA ALA A 11 9.69 -12.42 7.02
C ALA A 11 10.52 -11.34 6.30
N VAL A 12 10.04 -10.78 5.19
CA VAL A 12 10.81 -9.83 4.37
C VAL A 12 11.30 -8.63 5.19
N GLY A 13 10.40 -7.98 5.94
CA GLY A 13 10.74 -6.82 6.75
C GLY A 13 11.72 -7.13 7.88
N PRO A 14 11.42 -8.11 8.75
CA PRO A 14 12.36 -8.55 9.78
C PRO A 14 13.75 -8.90 9.24
N VAL A 15 13.84 -9.60 8.10
CA VAL A 15 15.13 -9.94 7.48
C VAL A 15 15.90 -8.69 7.08
N ILE A 16 15.26 -7.73 6.39
CA ILE A 16 15.91 -6.48 5.98
C ILE A 16 16.42 -5.70 7.19
N ILE A 17 15.62 -5.63 8.26
CA ILE A 17 15.98 -4.92 9.50
C ILE A 17 17.18 -5.56 10.19
N LEU A 18 17.28 -6.89 10.19
CA LEU A 18 18.36 -7.59 10.89
C LEU A 18 19.71 -7.59 10.15
N ILE A 19 19.76 -7.25 8.85
CA ILE A 19 21.00 -7.29 8.07
C ILE A 19 22.13 -6.46 8.71
N PRO A 20 21.95 -5.16 9.06
CA PRO A 20 23.02 -4.39 9.68
C PRO A 20 23.47 -4.97 11.03
N TYR A 21 22.53 -5.54 11.80
CA TYR A 21 22.84 -6.15 13.09
C TYR A 21 23.65 -7.44 12.93
N ALA A 22 23.32 -8.26 11.93
CA ALA A 22 24.09 -9.47 11.60
C ALA A 22 25.51 -9.12 11.11
N ILE A 23 25.66 -8.07 10.30
CA ILE A 23 26.99 -7.55 9.91
C ILE A 23 27.76 -7.07 11.13
N ASN A 24 27.11 -6.37 12.06
CA ASN A 24 27.73 -5.86 13.29
C ASN A 24 28.29 -6.97 14.19
N MET A 25 27.75 -8.19 14.13
CA MET A 25 28.28 -9.35 14.86
C MET A 25 29.67 -9.78 14.35
N VAL A 26 30.03 -9.43 13.11
CA VAL A 26 31.31 -9.80 12.48
C VAL A 26 32.23 -8.59 12.35
N VAL A 27 31.68 -7.44 11.96
CA VAL A 27 32.40 -6.18 11.74
C VAL A 27 31.68 -5.07 12.49
N PRO A 28 32.26 -4.49 13.55
CA PRO A 28 31.63 -3.41 14.30
C PRO A 28 31.22 -2.24 13.39
N LEU A 29 29.94 -1.90 13.42
CA LEU A 29 29.36 -0.80 12.68
C LEU A 29 29.09 0.39 13.61
N PRO A 30 29.13 1.63 13.10
CA PRO A 30 28.59 2.78 13.83
C PRO A 30 27.14 2.54 14.29
N ARG A 31 26.78 3.10 15.45
CA ARG A 31 25.43 2.91 16.02
C ARG A 31 24.30 3.37 15.07
N ALA A 32 24.54 4.45 14.32
CA ALA A 32 23.58 4.98 13.34
C ALA A 32 23.34 4.04 12.14
N THR A 33 24.34 3.25 11.74
CA THR A 33 24.20 2.28 10.64
C THR A 33 23.31 1.09 10.99
N LEU A 34 23.06 0.83 12.28
CA LEU A 34 22.13 -0.22 12.70
C LEU A 34 20.68 0.08 12.30
N ASP A 35 20.30 1.36 12.22
CA ASP A 35 18.95 1.75 11.80
C ASP A 35 18.71 1.66 10.29
N TRP A 36 19.75 1.42 9.49
CA TRP A 36 19.63 1.42 8.03
C TRP A 36 18.67 0.35 7.53
N GLY A 37 18.57 -0.79 8.22
CA GLY A 37 17.61 -1.84 7.89
C GLY A 37 16.17 -1.37 8.08
N TRP A 38 15.89 -0.63 9.16
CA TRP A 38 14.58 -0.02 9.40
C TRP A 38 14.25 1.04 8.36
N ILE A 39 15.19 1.94 8.08
CA ILE A 39 15.06 3.00 7.07
C ILE A 39 14.76 2.41 5.68
N ALA A 40 15.55 1.40 5.28
CA ALA A 40 15.37 0.73 4.00
C ALA A 40 14.01 0.03 3.93
N TRP A 41 13.59 -0.62 5.02
CA TRP A 41 12.29 -1.27 5.09
C TRP A 41 11.14 -0.27 4.95
N THR A 42 11.11 0.81 5.74
CA THR A 42 9.99 1.74 5.76
C THR A 42 9.87 2.52 4.46
N LEU A 43 10.98 2.99 3.88
CA LEU A 43 11.00 3.65 2.59
C LEU A 43 10.63 2.69 1.45
N GLY A 44 11.22 1.50 1.43
CA GLY A 44 10.91 0.49 0.42
C GLY A 44 9.45 0.03 0.48
N PHE A 45 8.93 -0.18 1.68
CA PHE A 45 7.55 -0.56 1.92
C PHE A 45 6.58 0.55 1.51
N SER A 46 6.86 1.81 1.84
CA SER A 46 5.99 2.94 1.46
C SER A 46 5.96 3.13 -0.07
N LEU A 47 7.10 3.04 -0.74
CA LEU A 47 7.18 3.03 -2.21
C LEU A 47 6.41 1.86 -2.82
N TYR A 48 6.49 0.67 -2.22
CA TYR A 48 5.76 -0.50 -2.70
C TYR A 48 4.24 -0.36 -2.52
N VAL A 49 3.78 0.18 -1.39
CA VAL A 49 2.36 0.54 -1.16
C VAL A 49 1.88 1.48 -2.27
N MET A 50 2.62 2.56 -2.53
CA MET A 50 2.25 3.52 -3.57
C MET A 50 2.25 2.90 -4.96
N HIS A 51 3.25 2.08 -5.28
CA HIS A 51 3.29 1.34 -6.53
C HIS A 51 2.04 0.46 -6.69
N HIS A 52 1.68 -0.31 -5.65
CA HIS A 52 0.52 -1.19 -5.66
C HIS A 52 -0.79 -0.42 -5.93
N ILE A 53 -1.02 0.68 -5.20
CA ILE A 53 -2.22 1.50 -5.36
C ILE A 53 -2.26 2.13 -6.76
N ASN A 54 -1.13 2.63 -7.26
CA ASN A 54 -1.04 3.21 -8.60
C ASN A 54 -1.35 2.16 -9.69
N GLN A 55 -0.89 0.91 -9.53
CA GLN A 55 -1.24 -0.19 -10.43
C GLN A 55 -2.75 -0.52 -10.38
N GLN A 56 -3.37 -0.46 -9.20
CA GLN A 56 -4.80 -0.68 -9.05
C GLN A 56 -5.61 0.40 -9.78
N HIS A 57 -5.29 1.68 -9.56
CA HIS A 57 -5.92 2.79 -10.28
C HIS A 57 -5.72 2.69 -11.80
N TRP A 58 -4.53 2.33 -12.25
CA TRP A 58 -4.27 2.09 -13.68
C TRP A 58 -5.08 0.92 -14.25
N GLY A 59 -5.33 -0.11 -13.43
CA GLY A 59 -6.24 -1.21 -13.75
C GLY A 59 -7.65 -0.72 -14.08
N PHE A 60 -8.20 0.21 -13.29
CA PHE A 60 -9.50 0.83 -13.57
C PHE A 60 -9.49 1.67 -14.85
N VAL A 61 -8.47 2.51 -15.05
CA VAL A 61 -8.29 3.28 -16.30
C VAL A 61 -8.27 2.35 -17.52
N SER A 62 -7.49 1.27 -17.43
CA SER A 62 -7.40 0.25 -18.49
C SER A 62 -8.73 -0.45 -18.76
N LEU A 63 -9.54 -0.69 -17.71
CA LEU A 63 -10.87 -1.27 -17.84
C LEU A 63 -11.83 -0.33 -18.58
N TYR A 64 -11.84 0.97 -18.24
CA TYR A 64 -12.66 1.96 -18.94
C TYR A 64 -12.26 2.11 -20.40
N LYS A 65 -10.96 2.08 -20.71
CA LYS A 65 -10.46 2.08 -22.10
C LYS A 65 -11.00 0.87 -22.87
N ARG A 66 -10.87 -0.33 -22.29
CA ARG A 66 -11.35 -1.57 -22.93
C ARG A 66 -12.87 -1.57 -23.13
N LYS A 67 -13.65 -1.13 -22.14
CA LYS A 67 -15.11 -1.03 -22.26
C LYS A 67 -15.59 -0.06 -23.33
N ASN A 68 -14.80 0.98 -23.63
CA ASN A 68 -15.12 1.97 -24.66
C ASN A 68 -14.38 1.70 -25.99
N GLY A 69 -13.79 0.51 -26.16
CA GLY A 69 -13.13 0.13 -27.42
C GLY A 69 -11.84 0.89 -27.76
N GLU A 70 -11.22 1.57 -26.80
CA GLU A 70 -9.94 2.26 -27.03
C GLU A 70 -8.80 1.24 -27.17
N THR A 71 -8.26 1.11 -28.39
CA THR A 71 -7.17 0.17 -28.72
C THR A 71 -5.87 0.85 -29.12
N ASP A 72 -5.87 2.16 -29.34
CA ASP A 72 -4.69 2.92 -29.76
C ASP A 72 -3.57 2.87 -28.69
N ALA A 73 -2.40 2.39 -29.11
CA ALA A 73 -1.24 2.20 -28.24
C ALA A 73 -0.58 3.52 -27.82
N ARG A 74 -0.60 4.54 -28.69
CA ARG A 74 -0.08 5.88 -28.39
C ARG A 74 -0.95 6.56 -27.36
N GLU A 75 -2.27 6.56 -27.54
CA GLU A 75 -3.22 7.13 -26.58
C GLU A 75 -3.13 6.41 -25.23
N ARG A 76 -2.98 5.08 -25.24
CA ARG A 76 -2.70 4.33 -24.02
C ARG A 76 -1.42 4.79 -23.32
N ARG A 77 -0.36 5.08 -24.08
CA ARG A 77 0.92 5.52 -23.51
C ARG A 77 0.82 6.94 -22.94
N VAL A 78 0.14 7.85 -23.64
CA VAL A 78 -0.10 9.22 -23.16
C VAL A 78 -0.89 9.20 -21.86
N ASP A 79 -2.00 8.45 -21.81
CA ASP A 79 -2.80 8.27 -20.58
C ASP A 79 -1.94 7.71 -19.44
N GLN A 80 -1.10 6.71 -19.73
CA GLN A 80 -0.25 6.07 -18.71
C GLN A 80 0.81 7.02 -18.16
N VAL A 81 1.50 7.75 -19.04
CA VAL A 81 2.56 8.68 -18.64
C VAL A 81 1.98 9.81 -17.81
N TYR A 82 0.87 10.42 -18.26
CA TYR A 82 0.19 11.45 -17.48
C TYR A 82 -0.27 10.89 -16.14
N PHE A 83 -1.00 9.78 -16.13
CA PHE A 83 -1.59 9.24 -14.91
C PHE A 83 -0.52 8.85 -13.88
N LEU A 84 0.51 8.13 -14.28
CA LEU A 84 1.59 7.76 -13.36
C LEU A 84 2.35 9.00 -12.85
N THR A 85 2.58 10.01 -13.70
CA THR A 85 3.19 11.28 -13.27
C THR A 85 2.30 11.99 -12.24
N ALA A 86 1.00 12.08 -12.52
CA ALA A 86 0.04 12.75 -11.66
C ALA A 86 -0.15 12.09 -10.29
N LEU A 87 0.17 10.79 -10.16
CA LEU A 87 0.11 10.06 -8.90
C LEU A 87 1.46 10.05 -8.16
N TRP A 88 2.57 9.89 -8.89
CA TRP A 88 3.91 9.83 -8.27
C TRP A 88 4.46 11.21 -7.88
N ALA A 89 4.26 12.26 -8.69
CA ALA A 89 4.82 13.57 -8.40
C ALA A 89 4.31 14.13 -7.04
N PRO A 90 3.00 14.07 -6.71
CA PRO A 90 2.53 14.48 -5.39
C PRO A 90 3.12 13.66 -4.25
N TYR A 91 3.27 12.35 -4.42
CA TYR A 91 3.86 11.50 -3.39
C TYR A 91 5.34 11.80 -3.15
N LEU A 92 6.10 12.06 -4.23
CA LEU A 92 7.49 12.51 -4.13
C LEU A 92 7.57 13.87 -3.44
N ALA A 93 6.67 14.80 -3.76
CA ALA A 93 6.56 16.07 -3.05
C ALA A 93 6.37 15.86 -1.55
N MET A 94 5.47 14.95 -1.13
CA MET A 94 5.27 14.66 0.30
C MET A 94 6.56 14.24 1.01
N ILE A 95 7.30 13.28 0.45
CA ILE A 95 8.48 12.73 1.12
C ILE A 95 9.67 13.69 1.08
N THR A 96 9.69 14.65 0.17
CA THR A 96 10.72 15.70 0.09
C THR A 96 10.27 17.06 0.61
N ALA A 97 9.07 17.15 1.19
CA ALA A 97 8.55 18.42 1.65
C ALA A 97 9.38 19.00 2.81
N PRO A 98 9.50 20.33 2.95
CA PRO A 98 10.15 20.95 4.10
C PRO A 98 9.50 20.58 5.43
N TRP A 99 8.20 20.30 5.41
CA TRP A 99 7.41 19.84 6.56
C TRP A 99 7.42 18.32 6.74
N SER A 100 8.10 17.57 5.87
CA SER A 100 8.22 16.12 6.03
C SER A 100 9.11 15.83 7.25
N ASP A 101 8.52 15.22 8.27
CA ASP A 101 9.27 14.74 9.42
C ASP A 101 9.69 13.29 9.18
N PRO A 102 11.00 12.97 9.16
CA PRO A 102 11.51 11.60 8.99
C PRO A 102 10.98 10.60 10.01
N GLY A 103 10.63 11.09 11.21
CA GLY A 103 10.02 10.30 12.29
C GLY A 103 8.57 9.95 11.98
N HIS A 104 7.78 10.89 11.46
CA HIS A 104 6.38 10.66 11.09
C HIS A 104 6.21 9.93 9.74
N ALA A 105 7.12 10.15 8.79
CA ALA A 105 7.18 9.43 7.53
C ALA A 105 7.75 8.00 7.69
N GLY A 106 8.29 7.68 8.87
CA GLY A 106 8.92 6.40 9.19
C GLY A 106 10.26 6.17 8.49
N THR A 107 10.75 7.12 7.69
CA THR A 107 11.96 6.98 6.86
C THR A 107 13.25 7.09 7.66
N GLY A 108 13.24 7.70 8.86
CA GLY A 108 14.44 7.89 9.69
C GLY A 108 15.56 8.75 9.08
N ILE A 109 15.40 9.18 7.82
CA ILE A 109 16.26 10.09 7.08
C ILE A 109 15.39 11.20 6.51
N SER A 110 15.85 12.45 6.67
CA SER A 110 15.25 13.58 5.97
C SER A 110 15.60 13.54 4.49
N LEU A 111 14.57 13.42 3.67
CA LEU A 111 14.65 13.61 2.23
C LEU A 111 14.18 15.02 1.84
N ALA A 112 14.01 15.92 2.82
CA ALA A 112 13.53 17.27 2.61
C ALA A 112 14.42 18.00 1.60
N SER A 113 13.81 18.51 0.55
CA SER A 113 14.46 19.24 -0.52
C SER A 113 13.43 20.18 -1.15
N GLU A 114 13.55 21.48 -0.87
CA GLU A 114 12.69 22.52 -1.46
C GLU A 114 12.71 22.43 -3.00
N PHE A 115 13.89 22.21 -3.58
CA PHE A 115 14.02 22.05 -5.02
C PHE A 115 13.20 20.87 -5.57
N VAL A 116 13.30 19.67 -4.96
CA VAL A 116 12.55 18.50 -5.43
C VAL A 116 11.06 18.67 -5.17
N PHE A 117 10.70 19.25 -4.02
CA PHE A 117 9.33 19.57 -3.66
C PHE A 117 8.68 20.50 -4.70
N ASP A 118 9.31 21.63 -5.01
CA ASP A 118 8.83 22.60 -6.00
C ASP A 118 8.81 22.01 -7.41
N ALA A 119 9.84 21.26 -7.79
CA ALA A 119 9.90 20.57 -9.08
C ALA A 119 8.72 19.61 -9.26
N CYS A 120 8.34 18.86 -8.22
CA CYS A 120 7.18 17.96 -8.28
C CYS A 120 5.86 18.72 -8.54
N HIS A 121 5.69 19.90 -7.94
CA HIS A 121 4.51 20.75 -8.18
C HIS A 121 4.47 21.24 -9.64
N VAL A 122 5.60 21.75 -10.14
CA VAL A 122 5.72 22.21 -11.52
C VAL A 122 5.46 21.06 -12.50
N ILE A 123 6.05 19.88 -12.27
CA ILE A 123 5.86 18.69 -13.11
C ILE A 123 4.39 18.28 -13.13
N PHE A 124 3.72 18.25 -11.98
CA PHE A 124 2.30 17.89 -11.88
C PHE A 124 1.43 18.87 -12.70
N VAL A 125 1.61 20.17 -12.51
CA VAL A 125 0.85 21.20 -13.22
C VAL A 125 1.11 21.13 -14.72
N ALA A 126 2.39 21.06 -15.13
CA ALA A 126 2.77 20.97 -16.53
C ALA A 126 2.19 19.71 -17.20
N ALA A 127 2.27 18.56 -16.55
CA ALA A 127 1.70 17.31 -17.05
C ALA A 127 0.17 17.39 -17.17
N THR A 128 -0.51 18.01 -16.21
CA THR A 128 -1.96 18.21 -16.23
C THR A 128 -2.39 19.13 -17.37
N VAL A 129 -1.73 20.28 -17.52
CA VAL A 129 -2.00 21.23 -18.62
C VAL A 129 -1.74 20.56 -19.98
N ALA A 130 -0.62 19.85 -20.13
CA ALA A 130 -0.29 19.14 -21.36
C ALA A 130 -1.32 18.05 -21.69
N TYR A 131 -1.77 17.30 -20.70
CA TYR A 131 -2.78 16.25 -20.91
C TYR A 131 -4.16 16.83 -21.24
N VAL A 132 -4.60 17.89 -20.55
CA VAL A 132 -5.84 18.60 -20.87
C VAL A 132 -5.78 19.16 -22.30
N TYR A 133 -4.67 19.79 -22.67
CA TYR A 133 -4.45 20.26 -24.04
C TYR A 133 -4.53 19.10 -25.05
N HIS A 134 -3.89 17.97 -24.78
CA HIS A 134 -3.95 16.77 -25.63
C HIS A 134 -5.39 16.27 -25.81
N GLN A 135 -6.18 16.19 -24.73
CA GLN A 135 -7.59 15.78 -24.82
C GLN A 135 -8.45 16.79 -25.61
N ILE A 136 -8.19 18.10 -25.47
CA ILE A 136 -8.86 19.14 -26.28
C ILE A 136 -8.50 18.99 -27.76
N GLN A 137 -7.23 18.71 -28.09
CA GLN A 137 -6.80 18.50 -29.47
C GLN A 137 -7.42 17.23 -30.07
N LEU A 138 -7.50 16.16 -29.29
CA LEU A 138 -8.15 14.92 -29.72
C LEU A 138 -9.62 15.17 -30.06
N TRP A 139 -10.34 15.89 -29.20
CA TRP A 139 -11.73 16.27 -29.43
C TRP A 139 -11.90 17.16 -30.67
N ARG A 140 -11.04 18.19 -30.84
CA ARG A 140 -11.07 19.08 -32.01
C ARG A 140 -10.81 18.37 -33.34
N ARG A 141 -10.06 17.26 -33.31
CA ARG A 141 -9.79 16.42 -34.49
C ARG A 141 -10.90 15.40 -34.77
N GLY A 142 -12.01 15.46 -34.03
CA GLY A 142 -13.13 14.52 -34.17
C GLY A 142 -12.91 13.18 -33.46
N GLY A 143 -11.88 13.07 -32.61
CA GLY A 143 -11.66 11.88 -31.79
C GLY A 143 -12.72 11.72 -30.70
N THR A 144 -13.03 10.48 -30.34
CA THR A 144 -13.97 10.17 -29.27
C THR A 144 -13.28 10.28 -27.90
N LEU A 145 -13.87 11.05 -27.00
CA LEU A 145 -13.41 11.15 -25.61
C LEU A 145 -14.08 10.07 -24.76
N ASN A 146 -13.29 9.37 -23.94
CA ASN A 146 -13.83 8.43 -22.97
C ASN A 146 -14.18 9.13 -21.66
N GLY A 147 -15.44 9.56 -21.57
CA GLY A 147 -15.97 10.27 -20.40
C GLY A 147 -15.69 9.58 -19.07
N PRO A 148 -16.05 8.29 -18.87
CA PRO A 148 -15.77 7.56 -17.64
C PRO A 148 -14.29 7.54 -17.24
N LYS A 149 -13.38 7.31 -18.22
CA LYS A 149 -11.94 7.34 -18.00
C LYS A 149 -11.49 8.73 -17.52
N LEU A 150 -11.89 9.77 -18.25
CA LEU A 150 -11.48 11.15 -17.95
C LEU A 150 -12.03 11.64 -16.61
N LEU A 151 -13.29 11.32 -16.29
CA LEU A 151 -13.89 11.65 -15.00
C LEU A 151 -13.13 10.96 -13.85
N TYR A 152 -12.80 9.67 -14.01
CA TYR A 152 -12.02 8.93 -13.03
C TYR A 152 -10.64 9.57 -12.82
N MET A 153 -9.92 9.86 -13.91
CA MET A 153 -8.59 10.49 -13.83
C MET A 153 -8.66 11.90 -13.24
N ALA A 154 -9.69 12.67 -13.57
CA ALA A 154 -9.95 14.01 -13.02
C ALA A 154 -10.37 13.98 -11.54
N THR A 155 -10.84 12.84 -11.02
CA THR A 155 -11.10 12.68 -9.58
C THR A 155 -9.83 12.28 -8.84
N ILE A 156 -9.10 11.28 -9.35
CA ILE A 156 -7.93 10.73 -8.66
C ILE A 156 -6.73 11.70 -8.66
N ALA A 157 -6.42 12.35 -9.78
CA ALA A 157 -5.23 13.21 -9.86
C ALA A 157 -5.27 14.40 -8.88
N PRO A 158 -6.35 15.19 -8.79
CA PRO A 158 -6.45 16.24 -7.77
C PRO A 158 -6.47 15.69 -6.36
N LEU A 159 -7.13 14.55 -6.13
CA LEU A 159 -7.15 13.92 -4.81
C LEU A 159 -5.73 13.57 -4.34
N TYR A 160 -4.89 12.99 -5.21
CA TYR A 160 -3.50 12.70 -4.89
C TYR A 160 -2.69 13.97 -4.62
N TYR A 161 -2.90 15.01 -5.41
CA TYR A 161 -2.26 16.30 -5.21
C TYR A 161 -2.61 16.92 -3.86
N LEU A 162 -3.91 17.00 -3.53
CA LEU A 162 -4.38 17.51 -2.25
C LEU A 162 -3.88 16.68 -1.06
N THR A 163 -3.86 15.36 -1.22
CA THR A 163 -3.44 14.42 -0.17
C THR A 163 -1.95 14.50 0.10
N PHE A 164 -1.10 14.55 -0.93
CA PHE A 164 0.33 14.34 -0.76
C PHE A 164 1.18 15.60 -0.95
N ALA A 165 0.75 16.58 -1.76
CA ALA A 165 1.60 17.70 -2.11
C ALA A 165 1.40 18.97 -1.26
N ILE A 166 0.26 19.11 -0.57
CA ILE A 166 -0.10 20.38 0.08
C ILE A 166 0.32 20.47 1.54
N ASP A 167 -0.24 19.61 2.40
CA ASP A 167 -0.03 19.68 3.85
C ASP A 167 -0.25 18.29 4.48
N ALA A 168 0.58 17.95 5.47
CA ALA A 168 0.52 16.68 6.20
C ALA A 168 -0.86 16.39 6.82
N ARG A 169 -1.62 17.42 7.21
CA ARG A 169 -2.97 17.27 7.80
C ARG A 169 -3.99 16.80 6.78
N PHE A 170 -3.89 17.30 5.54
CA PHE A 170 -4.73 16.80 4.44
C PHE A 170 -4.38 15.36 4.13
N ALA A 171 -3.09 15.00 4.13
CA ALA A 171 -2.65 13.61 3.98
C ALA A 171 -3.30 12.70 5.03
N ALA A 172 -3.20 13.06 6.32
CA ALA A 172 -3.73 12.27 7.42
C ALA A 172 -5.27 12.11 7.32
N PHE A 173 -5.97 13.20 7.05
CA PHE A 173 -7.43 13.20 6.89
C PHE A 173 -7.88 12.34 5.70
N TRP A 174 -7.24 12.50 4.55
CA TRP A 174 -7.59 11.78 3.34
C TRP A 174 -7.22 10.30 3.43
N VAL A 175 -6.03 9.96 3.93
CA VAL A 175 -5.64 8.57 4.17
C VAL A 175 -6.68 7.88 5.06
N PHE A 176 -7.14 8.53 6.13
CA PHE A 176 -8.20 7.98 6.97
C PHE A 176 -9.50 7.74 6.19
N ILE A 177 -10.00 8.73 5.45
CA ILE A 177 -11.27 8.61 4.71
C ILE A 177 -11.18 7.58 3.57
N THR A 178 -10.15 7.68 2.73
CA THR A 178 -10.01 6.81 1.55
C THR A 178 -9.61 5.40 1.94
N ALA A 179 -8.74 5.21 2.93
CA ALA A 179 -8.43 3.87 3.42
C ALA A 179 -9.68 3.24 4.02
N THR A 180 -10.43 3.96 4.86
CA THR A 180 -11.65 3.41 5.47
C THR A 180 -12.72 3.10 4.41
N GLY A 181 -12.95 4.02 3.46
CA GLY A 181 -13.93 3.84 2.39
C GLY A 181 -13.59 2.69 1.44
N HIS A 182 -12.33 2.62 0.95
CA HIS A 182 -11.89 1.53 0.09
C HIS A 182 -11.85 0.19 0.81
N CYS A 183 -11.39 0.16 2.07
CA CYS A 183 -11.39 -1.06 2.87
C CYS A 183 -12.81 -1.55 3.12
N ALA A 184 -13.77 -0.67 3.45
CA ALA A 184 -15.16 -1.05 3.67
C ALA A 184 -15.79 -1.68 2.41
N GLN A 185 -15.56 -1.08 1.23
CA GLN A 185 -16.01 -1.65 -0.05
C GLN A 185 -15.40 -3.03 -0.31
N TYR A 186 -14.09 -3.19 -0.08
CA TYR A 186 -13.41 -4.46 -0.27
C TYR A 186 -13.90 -5.53 0.72
N HIS A 187 -14.06 -5.17 1.99
CA HIS A 187 -14.62 -6.05 3.01
C HIS A 187 -16.03 -6.49 2.67
N GLY A 188 -16.86 -5.62 2.07
CA GLY A 188 -18.18 -5.99 1.55
C GLY A 188 -18.11 -7.05 0.45
N VAL A 189 -17.19 -6.92 -0.51
CA VAL A 189 -16.97 -7.91 -1.57
C VAL A 189 -16.47 -9.25 -1.00
N VAL A 190 -15.48 -9.21 -0.11
CA VAL A 190 -14.91 -10.40 0.53
C VAL A 190 -15.95 -11.13 1.37
N TRP A 191 -16.75 -10.39 2.14
CA TRP A 191 -17.81 -10.96 2.95
C TRP A 191 -18.89 -11.61 2.08
N ALA A 192 -19.42 -10.90 1.07
CA ALA A 192 -20.45 -11.43 0.18
C ALA A 192 -19.97 -12.67 -0.61
N TYR A 193 -18.70 -12.69 -1.04
CA TYR A 193 -18.10 -13.87 -1.66
C TYR A 193 -18.00 -15.04 -0.68
N GLY A 194 -17.51 -14.78 0.54
CA GLY A 194 -17.38 -15.79 1.58
C GLY A 194 -18.72 -16.38 2.00
N GLU A 195 -19.71 -15.53 2.29
CA GLU A 195 -21.08 -15.92 2.64
C GLU A 195 -21.64 -16.89 1.59
N LYS A 196 -21.58 -16.49 0.31
CA LYS A 196 -22.08 -17.32 -0.80
C LYS A 196 -21.31 -18.65 -0.94
N ARG A 197 -19.97 -18.61 -0.82
CA ARG A 197 -19.14 -19.82 -0.92
C ARG A 197 -19.47 -20.80 0.21
N TYR A 198 -19.58 -20.34 1.44
CA TYR A 198 -19.84 -21.19 2.60
C TYR A 198 -21.30 -21.62 2.71
N ALA A 199 -22.25 -20.89 2.13
CA ALA A 199 -23.63 -21.36 1.97
C ALA A 199 -23.71 -22.61 1.07
N GLN A 200 -22.82 -22.71 0.07
CA GLN A 200 -22.76 -23.81 -0.90
C GLN A 200 -21.76 -24.91 -0.53
N ALA A 201 -21.05 -24.77 0.59
CA ALA A 201 -20.00 -25.71 0.98
C ALA A 201 -20.57 -27.02 1.54
N PRO A 202 -19.83 -28.14 1.48
CA PRO A 202 -20.23 -29.39 2.15
C PRO A 202 -20.41 -29.21 3.66
N GLU A 203 -21.26 -30.02 4.30
CA GLU A 203 -21.56 -29.94 5.74
C GLU A 203 -20.32 -30.01 6.65
N THR A 204 -19.26 -30.68 6.20
CA THR A 204 -17.96 -30.74 6.91
C THR A 204 -17.25 -29.39 6.97
N GLU A 205 -17.43 -28.52 5.99
CA GLU A 205 -16.83 -27.17 5.94
C GLU A 205 -17.73 -26.12 6.63
N LYS A 206 -19.05 -26.36 6.69
CA LYS A 206 -20.02 -25.46 7.36
C LYS A 206 -19.85 -25.38 8.89
N ARG A 207 -19.14 -26.32 9.51
CA ARG A 207 -18.88 -26.31 10.96
C ARG A 207 -17.60 -25.57 11.36
N GLY A 208 -16.84 -25.06 10.39
CA GLY A 208 -15.56 -24.39 10.65
C GLY A 208 -15.69 -22.93 11.06
N LEU A 209 -14.67 -22.42 11.76
CA LEU A 209 -14.51 -21.00 12.10
C LEU A 209 -14.71 -20.07 10.88
N PRO A 210 -14.21 -20.40 9.66
CA PRO A 210 -14.47 -19.56 8.50
C PRO A 210 -15.96 -19.42 8.16
N HIS A 211 -16.74 -20.50 8.26
CA HIS A 211 -18.18 -20.43 8.03
C HIS A 211 -18.84 -19.49 9.04
N LEU A 212 -18.53 -19.61 10.34
CA LEU A 212 -19.07 -18.74 11.39
C LEU A 212 -18.76 -17.25 11.14
N ILE A 213 -17.54 -16.96 10.70
CA ILE A 213 -17.11 -15.60 10.38
C ILE A 213 -17.91 -15.04 9.19
N PHE A 214 -18.06 -15.82 8.12
CA PHE A 214 -18.71 -15.35 6.89
C PHE A 214 -20.23 -15.44 6.91
N SER A 215 -20.83 -16.22 7.81
CA SER A 215 -22.29 -16.27 8.02
C SER A 215 -22.80 -15.24 9.02
N ASN A 216 -21.91 -14.53 9.73
CA ASN A 216 -22.27 -13.50 10.69
C ASN A 216 -21.50 -12.20 10.43
N ALA A 217 -22.18 -11.21 9.83
CA ALA A 217 -21.59 -9.90 9.51
C ALA A 217 -21.04 -9.17 10.75
N TRP A 218 -21.70 -9.29 11.92
CA TRP A 218 -21.22 -8.66 13.14
C TRP A 218 -19.92 -9.29 13.64
N LEU A 219 -19.83 -10.62 13.62
CA LEU A 219 -18.59 -11.31 14.00
C LEU A 219 -17.44 -10.92 13.07
N TYR A 220 -17.69 -10.85 11.76
CA TYR A 220 -16.71 -10.39 10.78
C TYR A 220 -16.22 -8.96 11.07
N ILE A 221 -17.16 -8.02 11.30
CA ILE A 221 -16.84 -6.62 11.61
C ILE A 221 -16.06 -6.51 12.92
N VAL A 222 -16.52 -7.15 13.99
CA VAL A 222 -15.88 -7.10 15.31
C VAL A 222 -14.47 -7.68 15.23
N LEU A 223 -14.28 -8.82 14.58
CA LEU A 223 -12.94 -9.40 14.39
C LEU A 223 -12.03 -8.47 13.57
N GLY A 224 -12.56 -7.82 12.53
CA GLY A 224 -11.83 -6.82 11.76
C GLY A 224 -11.41 -5.60 12.59
N VAL A 225 -12.31 -5.07 13.42
CA VAL A 225 -12.02 -3.94 14.32
C VAL A 225 -11.01 -4.34 15.40
N VAL A 226 -11.18 -5.50 16.02
CA VAL A 226 -10.23 -6.03 17.01
C VAL A 226 -8.86 -6.23 16.37
N PHE A 227 -8.81 -6.85 15.19
CA PHE A 227 -7.58 -7.00 14.42
C PHE A 227 -6.92 -5.64 14.16
N ALA A 228 -7.68 -4.63 13.73
CA ALA A 228 -7.18 -3.29 13.49
C ALA A 228 -6.63 -2.64 14.78
N LEU A 229 -7.36 -2.70 15.89
CA LEU A 229 -6.91 -2.12 17.17
C LEU A 229 -5.64 -2.80 17.72
N VAL A 230 -5.52 -4.12 17.52
CA VAL A 230 -4.38 -4.92 18.00
C VAL A 230 -3.16 -4.80 17.08
N THR A 231 -3.36 -4.65 15.77
CA THR A 231 -2.25 -4.74 14.80
C THR A 231 -1.97 -3.43 14.05
N LEU A 232 -2.98 -2.63 13.71
CA LEU A 232 -2.84 -1.44 12.87
C LEU A 232 -2.71 -0.17 13.73
N GLN A 233 -1.49 0.27 14.03
CA GLN A 233 -1.12 1.58 14.65
C GLN A 233 -2.04 2.12 15.79
N GLY A 234 -2.88 1.29 16.39
CA GLY A 234 -3.81 1.64 17.45
C GLY A 234 -3.22 1.41 18.84
N PRO A 235 -3.99 1.69 19.90
CA PRO A 235 -3.52 1.52 21.28
C PRO A 235 -3.06 0.09 21.61
N GLY A 236 -3.70 -0.92 20.99
CA GLY A 236 -3.31 -2.32 21.12
C GLY A 236 -1.99 -2.63 20.42
N ALA A 237 -1.78 -2.09 19.21
CA ALA A 237 -0.52 -2.24 18.48
C ALA A 237 0.66 -1.66 19.26
N PHE A 238 0.50 -0.48 19.86
CA PHE A 238 1.52 0.12 20.72
C PHE A 238 1.89 -0.79 21.89
N ARG A 239 0.89 -1.31 22.62
CA ARG A 239 1.13 -2.24 23.74
C ARG A 239 1.80 -3.53 23.28
N VAL A 240 1.30 -4.17 22.23
CA VAL A 240 1.89 -5.41 21.69
C VAL A 240 3.34 -5.21 21.28
N GLN A 241 3.65 -4.09 20.61
CA GLN A 241 5.02 -3.74 20.22
C GLN A 241 5.93 -3.57 21.44
N HIS A 242 5.47 -2.89 22.50
CA HIS A 242 6.25 -2.69 23.73
C HIS A 242 6.46 -3.98 24.51
N GLU A 243 5.41 -4.78 24.73
CA GLU A 243 5.50 -6.04 25.47
C GLU A 243 6.38 -7.06 24.76
N ILE A 244 6.24 -7.20 23.43
CA ILE A 244 7.12 -8.07 22.66
C ILE A 244 8.56 -7.51 22.62
N GLY A 245 8.73 -6.19 22.52
CA GLY A 245 10.04 -5.54 22.61
C GLY A 245 10.76 -5.84 23.92
N ALA A 246 10.06 -5.72 25.04
CA ALA A 246 10.55 -6.06 26.37
C ALA A 246 10.84 -7.55 26.53
N TRP A 247 9.98 -8.42 26.01
CA TRP A 247 10.21 -9.87 26.02
C TRP A 247 11.47 -10.25 25.23
N LEU A 248 11.69 -9.66 24.05
CA LEU A 248 12.89 -9.93 23.26
C LEU A 248 14.17 -9.62 24.05
N GLN A 249 14.18 -8.57 24.87
CA GLN A 249 15.31 -8.19 25.74
C GLN A 249 15.56 -9.12 26.94
N SER A 250 14.63 -10.00 27.27
CA SER A 250 14.79 -11.00 28.37
C SER A 250 14.94 -12.43 27.86
N SER A 251 14.92 -12.60 26.53
CA SER A 251 14.95 -13.90 25.86
C SER A 251 16.34 -14.25 25.32
N VAL A 252 16.45 -15.36 24.58
CA VAL A 252 17.66 -15.74 23.82
C VAL A 252 18.16 -14.60 22.90
N PHE A 253 17.28 -13.70 22.46
CA PHE A 253 17.63 -12.54 21.65
C PHE A 253 18.63 -11.60 22.35
N ALA A 254 18.53 -11.45 23.67
CA ALA A 254 19.47 -10.66 24.47
C ALA A 254 20.90 -11.23 24.43
N ASN A 255 21.02 -12.56 24.36
CA ASN A 255 22.32 -13.23 24.24
C ASN A 255 22.89 -13.10 22.83
N VAL A 256 22.05 -13.19 21.80
CA VAL A 256 22.49 -13.07 20.39
C VAL A 256 22.92 -11.63 20.06
N PHE A 257 22.23 -10.63 20.61
CA PHE A 257 22.51 -9.21 20.39
C PHE A 257 23.06 -8.53 21.65
N GLY A 258 23.94 -9.22 22.39
CA GLY A 258 24.53 -8.71 23.64
C GLY A 258 25.38 -7.44 23.51
N PHE A 259 25.62 -6.97 22.28
CA PHE A 259 26.27 -5.70 21.99
C PHE A 259 25.31 -4.49 22.03
N LEU A 260 24.00 -4.72 22.10
CA LEU A 260 23.00 -3.65 22.17
C LEU A 260 22.80 -3.19 23.61
N ASP A 261 22.75 -1.87 23.79
CA ASP A 261 22.19 -1.29 25.00
C ASP A 261 20.66 -1.58 25.09
N PRO A 262 20.07 -1.58 26.30
CA PRO A 262 18.66 -1.90 26.50
C PRO A 262 17.69 -1.07 25.65
N ASP A 263 17.96 0.23 25.48
CA ASP A 263 17.10 1.12 24.69
C ASP A 263 17.10 0.72 23.21
N LYS A 264 18.29 0.48 22.65
CA LYS A 264 18.43 0.08 21.25
C LYS A 264 17.86 -1.31 21.00
N GLY A 265 18.03 -2.22 21.95
CA GLY A 265 17.47 -3.56 21.91
C GLY A 265 15.94 -3.57 21.93
N ASN A 266 15.32 -2.76 22.81
CA ASN A 266 13.86 -2.59 22.85
C ASN A 266 13.34 -1.98 21.53
N TRP A 267 14.02 -0.96 21.02
CA TRP A 267 13.66 -0.33 19.75
C TRP A 267 13.74 -1.30 18.57
N LEU A 268 14.78 -2.13 18.48
CA LEU A 268 14.86 -3.20 17.48
C LEU A 268 13.67 -4.15 17.60
N GLY A 269 13.30 -4.56 18.81
CA GLY A 269 12.13 -5.41 19.04
C GLY A 269 10.83 -4.81 18.48
N ILE A 270 10.59 -3.53 18.76
CA ILE A 270 9.45 -2.77 18.22
C ILE A 270 9.49 -2.75 16.68
N GLN A 271 10.65 -2.47 16.08
CA GLN A 271 10.82 -2.45 14.62
C GLN A 271 10.49 -3.81 13.97
N LEU A 272 10.95 -4.93 14.56
CA LEU A 272 10.69 -6.28 14.04
C LEU A 272 9.20 -6.62 14.10
N VAL A 273 8.52 -6.28 15.19
CA VAL A 273 7.08 -6.50 15.32
C VAL A 273 6.31 -5.65 14.32
N ALA A 274 6.63 -4.36 14.21
CA ALA A 274 6.02 -3.47 13.24
C ALA A 274 6.20 -3.98 11.80
N ALA A 275 7.40 -4.46 11.46
CA ALA A 275 7.72 -5.01 10.16
C ALA A 275 6.95 -6.31 9.86
N MET A 276 6.87 -7.22 10.83
CA MET A 276 6.09 -8.45 10.72
C MET A 276 4.60 -8.15 10.49
N ILE A 277 4.02 -7.19 11.23
CA ILE A 277 2.64 -6.74 11.03
C ILE A 277 2.44 -6.16 9.63
N SER A 278 3.35 -5.32 9.15
CA SER A 278 3.28 -4.82 7.76
C SER A 278 3.41 -5.93 6.71
N GLY A 279 3.92 -7.10 7.07
CA GLY A 279 3.86 -8.33 6.28
C GLY A 279 2.43 -8.78 5.92
N VAL A 280 1.43 -8.50 6.77
CA VAL A 280 0.01 -8.71 6.44
C VAL A 280 -0.39 -7.86 5.22
N ARG A 281 0.03 -6.60 5.21
CA ARG A 281 -0.24 -5.68 4.09
C ARG A 281 0.48 -6.12 2.82
N LEU A 282 1.74 -6.54 2.92
CA LEU A 282 2.47 -7.12 1.78
C LEU A 282 1.77 -8.35 1.22
N HIS A 283 1.33 -9.26 2.09
CA HIS A 283 0.59 -10.44 1.69
C HIS A 283 -0.71 -10.08 0.98
N HIS A 284 -1.48 -9.13 1.53
CA HIS A 284 -2.67 -8.60 0.88
C HIS A 284 -2.35 -8.02 -0.51
N PHE A 285 -1.37 -7.13 -0.64
CA PHE A 285 -0.99 -6.54 -1.93
C PHE A 285 -0.54 -7.59 -2.95
N TYR A 286 0.16 -8.63 -2.49
CA TYR A 286 0.54 -9.76 -3.33
C TYR A 286 -0.69 -10.49 -3.87
N VAL A 287 -1.65 -10.84 -3.00
CA VAL A 287 -2.90 -11.52 -3.39
C VAL A 287 -3.72 -10.65 -4.34
N ASP A 288 -3.88 -9.36 -4.03
CA ASP A 288 -4.60 -8.39 -4.86
C ASP A 288 -3.97 -8.26 -6.25
N SER A 289 -2.64 -8.24 -6.34
CA SER A 289 -1.93 -8.21 -7.64
C SER A 289 -2.24 -9.40 -8.55
N LYS A 290 -2.74 -10.51 -8.00
CA LYS A 290 -3.20 -11.69 -8.76
C LYS A 290 -4.66 -11.54 -9.19
N ILE A 291 -5.50 -10.95 -8.34
CA ILE A 291 -6.93 -10.73 -8.60
C ILE A 291 -7.12 -9.70 -9.71
N TRP A 292 -6.42 -8.56 -9.64
CA TRP A 292 -6.61 -7.43 -10.56
C TRP A 292 -6.00 -7.60 -11.95
N LYS A 293 -5.41 -8.76 -12.27
CA LYS A 293 -4.95 -9.10 -13.63
C LYS A 293 -6.10 -9.65 -14.49
N VAL A 294 -7.07 -8.79 -14.80
CA VAL A 294 -8.24 -9.11 -15.65
C VAL A 294 -7.83 -9.71 -17.00
N SER A 295 -6.69 -9.29 -17.57
CA SER A 295 -6.17 -9.84 -18.84
C SER A 295 -5.74 -11.31 -18.77
N LYS A 296 -5.49 -11.86 -17.57
CA LYS A 296 -5.07 -13.25 -17.36
C LYS A 296 -6.16 -14.13 -16.76
N ASN A 297 -7.29 -13.56 -16.35
CA ASN A 297 -8.41 -14.29 -15.77
C ASN A 297 -9.64 -14.21 -16.68
N LYS A 298 -9.84 -15.24 -17.52
CA LYS A 298 -10.96 -15.33 -18.48
C LYS A 298 -12.34 -15.25 -17.80
N SER A 299 -12.48 -15.81 -16.59
CA SER A 299 -13.73 -15.74 -15.82
C SER A 299 -14.00 -14.31 -15.35
N LEU A 300 -12.98 -13.61 -14.85
CA LEU A 300 -13.10 -12.20 -14.45
C LEU A 300 -13.39 -11.30 -15.65
N ALA A 301 -12.74 -11.53 -16.79
CA ALA A 301 -13.00 -10.79 -18.03
C ALA A 301 -14.45 -11.02 -18.54
N LYS A 302 -14.95 -12.26 -18.47
CA LYS A 302 -16.34 -12.62 -18.80
C LYS A 302 -17.32 -11.92 -17.87
N ASN A 303 -17.09 -11.98 -16.55
CA ASN A 303 -17.98 -11.36 -15.56
C ASN A 303 -18.01 -9.83 -15.65
N LEU A 304 -16.92 -9.21 -16.11
CA LEU A 304 -16.83 -7.77 -16.30
C LEU A 304 -17.32 -7.29 -17.68
N ASN A 305 -17.85 -8.20 -18.53
CA ASN A 305 -18.23 -7.95 -19.92
C ASN A 305 -17.11 -7.28 -20.73
N VAL A 306 -15.88 -7.71 -20.50
CA VAL A 306 -14.71 -7.26 -21.26
C VAL A 306 -13.99 -8.43 -21.92
N ALA A 307 -14.54 -9.65 -21.88
CA ALA A 307 -14.01 -10.77 -22.65
C ALA A 307 -14.02 -10.42 -24.14
N SER A 308 -12.84 -10.50 -24.74
CA SER A 308 -12.64 -10.57 -26.19
C SER A 308 -12.85 -12.01 -26.64
#